data_AF-A0A1F8T996-F1
#
_entry.id   AF-A0A1F8T996-F1
#
_cell.length_a   1.000
_cell.length_b   1.000
_cell.length_c   1.000
_cell.angle_alpha   90.00
_cell.angle_beta   90.00
_cell.angle_gamma   90.00
#
_symmetry.space_group_name_H-M   'P 1'
#
loop_
_entity.id
_entity.type
_entity.pdbx_description
1 polymer ?
#
loop_
_entity_poly.entity_id
_entity_poly.type
_entity_poly.pdbx_seq_one_letter_code
_entity_poly.pdbx_strand_id
1 'polypeptide(L)'
;MPVATGAVAVLVLGLGVAALAQVSPQPRQAPPLVTRSEAPAAAASPDRPRVVPAAATAATPLAGPTALAILALPAGTSGARLSAIPDRYLNDPPAARFRVPVPVRDTVGLAVTDGPPVIAWSEGGVWYELSSVRLTIPQLVHLASALE
;
A
#
# COMPACT_ATOMS: atom_id res chain seq x y z
N MET A 1 3.99 6.40 67.05
CA MET A 1 5.35 6.96 66.99
C MET A 1 6.35 5.80 67.06
N PRO A 2 7.35 5.69 66.16
CA PRO A 2 7.38 6.13 64.76
C PRO A 2 8.20 5.19 63.80
N VAL A 3 8.33 5.61 62.52
CA VAL A 3 9.36 5.27 61.49
C VAL A 3 9.09 3.99 60.67
N ALA A 4 9.21 3.90 59.33
CA ALA A 4 9.84 4.71 58.26
C ALA A 4 9.07 4.48 56.93
N THR A 5 8.75 5.51 56.14
CA THR A 5 9.61 6.10 55.08
C THR A 5 9.64 5.29 53.78
N GLY A 6 9.02 5.84 52.73
CA GLY A 6 9.10 5.34 51.36
C GLY A 6 8.63 6.40 50.36
N ALA A 7 9.16 7.62 50.48
CA ALA A 7 8.95 8.68 49.50
C ALA A 7 9.76 8.33 48.23
N VAL A 8 9.06 8.08 47.12
CA VAL A 8 9.69 7.97 45.80
C VAL A 8 9.98 9.39 45.31
N ALA A 9 11.20 9.83 45.55
CA ALA A 9 11.76 11.04 44.96
C ALA A 9 12.15 10.73 43.50
N VAL A 10 11.35 11.18 42.54
CA VAL A 10 11.80 11.25 41.14
C VAL A 10 12.50 12.60 40.95
N LEU A 11 13.83 12.55 41.07
CA LEU A 11 14.74 13.66 40.88
C LEU A 11 15.01 13.81 39.38
N VAL A 12 14.28 14.69 38.68
CA VAL A 12 14.65 15.14 37.33
C VAL A 12 15.29 16.51 37.45
N LEU A 13 16.61 16.51 37.71
CA LEU A 13 17.44 17.70 37.59
C LEU A 13 18.20 17.62 36.26
N GLY A 14 18.01 18.64 35.43
CA GLY A 14 18.31 18.66 34.00
C GLY A 14 19.77 18.87 33.61
N LEU A 15 19.97 18.96 32.29
CA LEU A 15 21.04 19.60 31.51
C LEU A 15 20.84 19.09 30.06
N GLY A 16 20.87 19.86 28.98
CA GLY A 16 21.15 21.26 28.77
C GLY A 16 20.71 21.61 27.35
N VAL A 17 20.43 22.89 27.14
CA VAL A 17 20.21 23.52 25.84
C VAL A 17 21.51 23.45 25.05
N ALA A 18 21.50 22.82 23.87
CA ALA A 18 22.64 22.85 22.96
C ALA A 18 22.17 23.23 21.54
N ALA A 19 22.65 24.42 21.15
CA ALA A 19 22.97 24.84 19.79
C ALA A 19 21.84 24.96 18.76
N LEU A 20 21.35 26.20 18.65
CA LEU A 20 20.86 26.80 17.41
C LEU A 20 21.91 26.64 16.29
N ALA A 21 21.76 25.63 15.44
CA ALA A 21 22.45 25.60 14.15
C ALA A 21 21.66 26.47 13.16
N GLN A 22 22.10 27.73 13.06
CA GLN A 22 21.67 28.69 12.04
C GLN A 22 22.00 28.17 10.64
N VAL A 23 21.00 27.64 9.91
CA VAL A 23 21.11 27.47 8.45
C VAL A 23 20.72 28.79 7.80
N SER A 24 21.71 29.62 7.48
CA SER A 24 21.51 30.77 6.62
C SER A 24 21.07 30.30 5.21
N PRO A 25 20.09 30.97 4.58
CA PRO A 25 19.66 30.63 3.23
C PRO A 25 20.75 31.02 2.21
N GLN A 26 21.31 30.02 1.54
CA GLN A 26 22.33 30.18 0.51
C GLN A 26 21.71 30.80 -0.76
N PRO A 27 22.29 31.87 -1.34
CA PRO A 27 21.74 32.52 -2.52
C PRO A 27 21.80 31.60 -3.74
N ARG A 28 20.69 31.56 -4.50
CA ARG A 28 20.50 30.76 -5.72
C ARG A 28 21.65 30.98 -6.71
N GLN A 29 22.45 29.95 -6.96
CA GLN A 29 23.32 29.91 -8.13
C GLN A 29 22.48 29.57 -9.37
N ALA A 30 22.39 30.52 -10.30
CA ALA A 30 21.80 30.30 -11.62
C ALA A 30 22.71 29.37 -12.44
N PRO A 31 22.14 28.42 -13.22
CA PRO A 31 22.93 27.59 -14.12
C PRO A 31 23.53 28.45 -15.26
N PRO A 32 24.77 28.16 -15.70
CA PRO A 32 25.41 28.93 -16.77
C PRO A 32 24.69 28.72 -18.11
N LEU A 33 24.45 29.84 -18.80
CA LEU A 33 23.93 29.91 -20.15
C LEU A 33 24.93 29.22 -21.10
N VAL A 34 24.61 28.02 -21.59
CA VAL A 34 25.44 27.34 -22.59
C VAL A 34 25.20 28.03 -23.94
N THR A 35 26.18 28.83 -24.35
CA THR A 35 26.30 29.44 -25.67
C THR A 35 26.30 28.35 -26.74
N ARG A 36 25.23 28.29 -27.56
CA ARG A 36 25.25 27.55 -28.83
C ARG A 36 26.17 28.29 -29.81
N SER A 37 27.37 27.77 -30.02
CA SER A 37 28.19 28.08 -31.19
C SER A 37 27.76 27.17 -32.34
N GLU A 38 27.06 27.70 -33.35
CA GLU A 38 27.00 27.04 -34.65
C GLU A 38 26.69 28.03 -35.79
N ALA A 39 27.70 28.25 -36.64
CA ALA A 39 27.60 28.52 -38.08
C ALA A 39 29.05 28.51 -38.65
N PRO A 40 29.33 28.18 -39.94
CA PRO A 40 28.39 28.10 -41.07
C PRO A 40 28.57 26.93 -42.08
N ALA A 41 27.55 26.78 -42.93
CA ALA A 41 27.54 26.42 -44.37
C ALA A 41 28.35 25.21 -44.92
N ALA A 42 27.62 24.22 -45.47
CA ALA A 42 27.68 23.82 -46.89
C ALA A 42 26.67 22.69 -47.16
N ALA A 43 25.67 22.97 -48.00
CA ALA A 43 24.72 21.96 -48.47
C ALA A 43 25.41 20.99 -49.45
N ALA A 44 25.68 19.77 -48.99
CA ALA A 44 25.93 18.61 -49.85
C ALA A 44 24.83 17.58 -49.57
N SER A 45 24.03 17.26 -50.59
CA SER A 45 22.95 16.27 -50.52
C SER A 45 23.51 14.91 -50.07
N PRO A 46 22.98 14.28 -49.02
CA PRO A 46 23.29 12.89 -48.74
C PRO A 46 22.40 11.97 -49.60
N ASP A 47 23.10 11.12 -50.33
CA ASP A 47 22.66 9.90 -50.97
C ASP A 47 21.65 9.12 -50.11
N ARG A 48 20.59 8.62 -50.75
CA ARG A 48 19.41 8.05 -50.08
C ARG A 48 19.81 6.74 -49.38
N PRO A 49 19.60 6.57 -48.05
CA PRO A 49 19.98 5.34 -47.38
C PRO A 49 19.12 4.16 -47.86
N ARG A 50 19.78 3.12 -48.34
CA ARG A 50 19.18 1.81 -48.66
C ARG A 50 18.62 1.21 -47.37
N VAL A 51 17.30 1.09 -47.27
CA VAL A 51 16.63 0.43 -46.14
C VAL A 51 16.99 -1.06 -46.17
N VAL A 52 17.81 -1.49 -45.22
CA VAL A 52 18.02 -2.90 -44.90
C VAL A 52 16.83 -3.34 -44.04
N PRO A 53 16.15 -4.47 -44.33
CA PRO A 53 15.10 -4.97 -43.45
C PRO A 53 15.74 -5.33 -42.10
N ALA A 54 15.36 -4.61 -41.04
CA ALA A 54 15.72 -5.00 -39.69
C ALA A 54 15.09 -6.36 -39.40
N ALA A 55 15.91 -7.33 -39.00
CA ALA A 55 15.41 -8.61 -38.49
C ALA A 55 14.41 -8.33 -37.37
N ALA A 56 13.19 -8.84 -37.51
CA ALA A 56 12.16 -8.68 -36.51
C ALA A 56 12.63 -9.38 -35.22
N THR A 57 13.04 -8.60 -34.23
CA THR A 57 13.19 -9.09 -32.85
C THR A 57 11.83 -9.61 -32.43
N ALA A 58 11.71 -10.92 -32.25
CA ALA A 58 10.52 -11.54 -31.69
C ALA A 58 10.27 -10.91 -30.32
N ALA A 59 9.23 -10.07 -30.22
CA ALA A 59 8.79 -9.53 -28.96
C ALA A 59 8.29 -10.72 -28.12
N THR A 60 9.01 -11.05 -27.06
CA THR A 60 8.50 -11.94 -26.01
C THR A 60 7.18 -11.35 -25.55
N PRO A 61 6.04 -12.08 -25.64
CA PRO A 61 4.79 -11.54 -25.15
C PRO A 61 4.98 -11.24 -23.67
N LEU A 62 4.75 -9.97 -23.30
CA LEU A 62 4.59 -9.59 -21.89
C LEU A 62 3.53 -10.55 -21.34
N ALA A 63 3.88 -11.35 -20.34
CA ALA A 63 2.91 -12.21 -19.69
C ALA A 63 1.71 -11.34 -19.30
N GLY A 64 0.56 -11.63 -19.90
CA GLY A 64 -0.67 -10.90 -19.61
C GLY A 64 -0.98 -11.00 -18.11
N PRO A 65 -1.76 -10.06 -17.55
CA PRO A 65 -2.08 -10.10 -16.13
C PRO A 65 -2.71 -11.46 -15.78
N THR A 66 -2.05 -12.21 -14.90
CA THR A 66 -2.60 -13.44 -14.32
C THR A 66 -3.97 -13.12 -13.73
N ALA A 67 -5.01 -13.82 -14.17
CA ALA A 67 -6.34 -13.70 -13.59
C ALA A 67 -6.29 -14.18 -12.13
N LEU A 68 -6.67 -13.31 -11.19
CA LEU A 68 -6.84 -13.69 -9.79
C LEU A 68 -8.16 -14.44 -9.66
N ALA A 69 -8.15 -15.62 -9.04
CA ALA A 69 -9.38 -16.29 -8.63
C ALA A 69 -9.99 -15.46 -7.49
N ILE A 70 -11.12 -14.81 -7.76
CA ILE A 70 -11.82 -13.97 -6.79
C ILE A 70 -12.91 -14.80 -6.12
N LEU A 71 -12.88 -14.83 -4.79
CA LEU A 71 -13.88 -15.53 -4.00
C LEU A 71 -15.28 -14.93 -4.20
N ALA A 72 -16.27 -15.80 -4.24
CA ALA A 72 -17.68 -15.45 -4.38
C ALA A 72 -18.52 -15.97 -3.21
N LEU A 73 -19.62 -15.27 -2.95
CA LEU A 73 -20.63 -15.74 -2.00
C LEU A 73 -21.37 -16.96 -2.58
N PRO A 74 -21.67 -18.00 -1.77
CA PRO A 74 -22.51 -19.10 -2.18
C PRO A 74 -23.88 -18.61 -2.69
N ALA A 75 -24.41 -19.31 -3.69
CA ALA A 75 -25.72 -19.01 -4.24
C ALA A 75 -26.80 -19.01 -3.13
N GLY A 76 -27.67 -18.00 -3.14
CA GLY A 76 -28.74 -17.86 -2.14
C GLY A 76 -28.31 -17.26 -0.79
N THR A 77 -27.04 -16.89 -0.62
CA THR A 77 -26.61 -16.14 0.56
C THR A 77 -27.34 -14.80 0.63
N SER A 78 -28.06 -14.57 1.73
CA SER A 78 -28.78 -13.31 1.96
C SER A 78 -28.25 -12.59 3.18
N GLY A 79 -28.26 -11.26 3.14
CA GLY A 79 -27.86 -10.44 4.28
C GLY A 79 -26.35 -10.35 4.53
N ALA A 80 -25.50 -10.85 3.63
CA ALA A 80 -24.06 -10.66 3.67
C ALA A 80 -23.57 -10.01 2.36
N ARG A 81 -22.51 -9.22 2.45
CA ARG A 81 -21.86 -8.59 1.30
C ARG A 81 -20.37 -8.87 1.35
N LEU A 82 -19.86 -9.43 0.26
CA LEU A 82 -18.44 -9.63 0.02
C LEU A 82 -17.94 -8.54 -0.93
N SER A 83 -16.82 -7.91 -0.57
CA SER A 83 -16.04 -7.07 -1.47
C SER A 83 -14.63 -7.61 -1.57
N ALA A 84 -14.04 -7.48 -2.76
CA ALA A 84 -12.70 -7.95 -3.08
C ALA A 84 -11.91 -6.83 -3.75
N ILE A 85 -10.71 -6.57 -3.28
CA ILE A 85 -9.80 -5.54 -3.82
C ILE A 85 -8.42 -6.18 -3.96
N PRO A 86 -7.84 -6.28 -5.16
CA PRO A 86 -6.46 -6.72 -5.30
C PRO A 86 -5.53 -5.89 -4.42
N ASP A 87 -4.63 -6.55 -3.68
CA ASP A 87 -3.76 -5.89 -2.68
C ASP A 87 -2.93 -4.76 -3.27
N ARG A 88 -2.54 -4.87 -4.55
CA ARG A 88 -1.84 -3.82 -5.30
C ARG A 88 -2.58 -2.49 -5.43
N TYR A 89 -3.88 -2.47 -5.12
CA TYR A 89 -4.70 -1.27 -5.12
C TYR A 89 -5.02 -0.76 -3.72
N LEU A 90 -4.61 -1.47 -2.66
CA LEU A 90 -4.64 -0.92 -1.31
C LEU A 90 -3.47 0.04 -1.12
N ASN A 91 -3.78 1.33 -1.21
CA ASN A 91 -2.82 2.38 -0.91
C ASN A 91 -2.75 2.70 0.59
N ASP A 92 -3.82 2.41 1.34
CA ASP A 92 -3.94 2.68 2.76
C ASP A 92 -3.94 1.37 3.57
N PRO A 93 -3.33 1.36 4.77
CA PRO A 93 -3.46 0.24 5.69
C PRO A 93 -4.93 0.01 6.08
N PRO A 94 -5.30 -1.23 6.47
CA PRO A 94 -6.66 -1.53 6.93
C PRO A 94 -7.13 -0.49 7.93
N ALA A 95 -8.35 0.02 7.72
CA ALA A 95 -8.90 1.08 8.55
C ALA A 95 -8.76 0.73 10.05
N ALA A 96 -8.41 1.71 10.88
CA ALA A 96 -8.06 1.50 12.29
C ALA A 96 -9.13 0.75 13.12
N ARG A 97 -10.37 0.65 12.62
CA ARG A 97 -11.47 -0.13 13.21
C ARG A 97 -11.23 -1.65 13.24
N PHE A 98 -10.36 -2.19 12.39
CA PHE A 98 -10.02 -3.61 12.35
C PHE A 98 -8.98 -3.92 13.44
N ARG A 99 -9.44 -4.37 14.61
CA ARG A 99 -8.58 -4.53 15.81
C ARG A 99 -8.52 -5.94 16.38
N VAL A 100 -9.51 -6.78 16.08
CA VAL A 100 -9.62 -8.11 16.69
C VAL A 100 -9.20 -9.19 15.69
N PRO A 101 -8.14 -9.95 15.97
CA PRO A 101 -7.75 -11.06 15.09
C PRO A 101 -8.80 -12.17 15.15
N VAL A 102 -9.16 -12.70 13.98
CA VAL A 102 -10.09 -13.83 13.84
C VAL A 102 -9.54 -14.85 12.84
N PRO A 103 -9.71 -16.15 13.07
CA PRO A 103 -9.35 -17.16 12.08
C PRO A 103 -10.32 -17.05 10.90
N VAL A 104 -9.80 -16.99 9.67
CA VAL A 104 -10.61 -16.97 8.45
C VAL A 104 -9.98 -17.94 7.47
N ARG A 105 -10.65 -19.07 7.20
CA ARG A 105 -10.11 -20.16 6.36
C ARG A 105 -8.73 -20.59 6.87
N ASP A 106 -7.72 -20.61 6.01
CA ASP A 106 -6.34 -20.97 6.34
C ASP A 106 -5.46 -19.75 6.71
N THR A 107 -6.06 -18.59 6.99
CA THR A 107 -5.35 -17.35 7.33
C THR A 107 -5.91 -16.68 8.59
N VAL A 108 -5.24 -15.61 9.04
CA VAL A 108 -5.70 -14.73 10.11
C VAL A 108 -6.25 -13.46 9.48
N GLY A 109 -7.53 -13.21 9.71
CA GLY A 109 -8.20 -11.96 9.37
C GLY A 109 -8.34 -11.03 10.58
N LEU A 110 -8.99 -9.89 10.35
CA LEU A 110 -9.33 -8.90 11.35
C LEU A 110 -10.84 -8.66 11.36
N ALA A 111 -11.39 -8.47 12.55
CA ALA A 111 -12.77 -8.12 12.78
C ALA A 111 -12.92 -6.69 13.31
N VAL A 112 -14.05 -6.07 12.98
CA VAL A 112 -14.55 -4.84 13.61
C VAL A 112 -15.48 -5.22 14.76
N THR A 113 -15.24 -4.67 15.95
CA THR A 113 -16.10 -4.88 17.13
C THR A 113 -17.00 -3.70 17.44
N ASP A 114 -16.65 -2.51 16.94
CA ASP A 114 -17.36 -1.27 17.21
C ASP A 114 -18.20 -0.88 15.98
N GLY A 115 -19.33 -1.57 15.80
CA GLY A 115 -20.27 -1.31 14.70
C GLY A 115 -20.90 -2.59 14.11
N PRO A 116 -21.52 -2.48 12.92
CA PRO A 116 -22.00 -3.65 12.18
C PRO A 116 -20.88 -4.68 11.99
N PRO A 117 -21.16 -5.98 12.10
CA PRO A 117 -20.16 -7.03 11.93
C PRO A 117 -19.49 -6.98 10.56
N VAL A 118 -18.16 -6.84 10.58
CA VAL A 118 -17.30 -6.92 9.40
C VAL A 118 -16.06 -7.73 9.77
N ILE A 119 -15.69 -8.67 8.91
CA ILE A 119 -14.38 -9.33 8.92
C ILE A 119 -13.65 -9.01 7.63
N ALA A 120 -12.33 -8.93 7.68
CA ALA A 120 -11.50 -8.73 6.52
C ALA A 120 -10.22 -9.57 6.59
N TRP A 121 -9.74 -10.04 5.44
CA TRP A 121 -8.53 -10.86 5.34
C TRP A 121 -7.92 -10.72 3.95
N SER A 122 -6.63 -11.04 3.83
CA SER A 122 -5.95 -11.18 2.54
C SER A 122 -5.78 -12.64 2.18
N GLU A 123 -6.11 -12.99 0.94
CA GLU A 123 -5.89 -14.32 0.37
C GLU A 123 -5.55 -14.21 -1.12
N GLY A 124 -4.49 -14.89 -1.57
CA GLY A 124 -4.13 -14.92 -2.99
C GLY A 124 -3.78 -13.54 -3.60
N GLY A 125 -3.33 -12.57 -2.79
CA GLY A 125 -3.05 -11.20 -3.25
C GLY A 125 -4.31 -10.33 -3.40
N VAL A 126 -5.41 -10.72 -2.75
CA VAL A 126 -6.69 -10.01 -2.74
C VAL A 126 -7.13 -9.80 -1.30
N TRP A 127 -7.46 -8.56 -0.97
CA TRP A 127 -8.13 -8.17 0.26
C TRP A 127 -9.63 -8.38 0.13
N TYR A 128 -10.19 -9.13 1.06
CA TYR A 128 -11.62 -9.38 1.17
C TYR A 128 -12.19 -8.65 2.38
N GLU A 129 -13.37 -8.07 2.23
CA GLU A 129 -14.20 -7.64 3.35
C GLU A 129 -15.57 -8.31 3.25
N LEU A 130 -15.95 -9.01 4.31
CA LEU A 130 -17.26 -9.63 4.45
C LEU A 130 -18.02 -8.91 5.56
N SER A 131 -19.15 -8.32 5.20
CA SER A 131 -19.97 -7.49 6.10
C SER A 131 -21.41 -7.97 6.16
N SER A 132 -22.07 -7.74 7.29
CA SER A 132 -23.49 -7.99 7.45
C SER A 132 -24.12 -7.07 8.49
N VAL A 133 -25.40 -6.76 8.32
CA VAL A 133 -26.23 -6.11 9.34
C VAL A 133 -27.05 -7.10 10.17
N ARG A 134 -26.99 -8.39 9.84
CA ARG A 134 -27.80 -9.46 10.45
C ARG A 134 -26.96 -10.57 11.09
N LEU A 135 -25.80 -10.85 10.52
CA LEU A 135 -24.90 -11.93 10.95
C LEU A 135 -23.88 -11.41 11.95
N THR A 136 -23.55 -12.24 12.94
CA THR A 136 -22.48 -12.01 13.92
C THR A 136 -21.10 -12.35 13.36
N ILE A 137 -20.02 -11.88 14.01
CA ILE A 137 -18.63 -12.19 13.60
C ILE A 137 -18.38 -13.70 13.45
N PRO A 138 -18.77 -14.58 14.40
CA PRO A 138 -18.59 -16.03 14.22
C PRO A 138 -19.35 -16.60 13.00
N GLN A 139 -20.55 -16.09 12.71
CA GLN A 139 -21.31 -16.50 11.53
C GLN A 139 -20.66 -16.03 10.24
N LEU A 140 -20.05 -14.83 10.23
CA LEU A 140 -19.27 -14.35 9.09
C LEU A 140 -18.02 -15.19 8.87
N VAL A 141 -17.33 -15.59 9.93
CA VAL A 141 -16.17 -16.50 9.84
C VAL A 141 -16.60 -17.84 9.23
N HIS A 142 -17.73 -18.40 9.68
CA HIS A 142 -18.24 -19.65 9.11
C HIS A 142 -18.63 -19.49 7.63
N LEU A 143 -19.26 -18.38 7.26
CA LEU A 143 -19.60 -18.06 5.87
C LEU A 143 -18.36 -17.90 4.99
N ALA A 144 -17.30 -17.28 5.52
CA ALA A 144 -16.03 -17.13 4.80
C ALA A 144 -15.39 -18.48 4.43
N SER A 145 -15.58 -19.50 5.26
CA SER A 145 -15.13 -20.88 4.95
C SER A 145 -15.91 -21.55 3.82
N ALA A 146 -17.10 -21.05 3.48
CA ALA A 146 -17.93 -21.60 2.43
C ALA A 146 -17.79 -20.87 1.09
N LEU A 147 -16.93 -19.85 0.98
CA LEU A 147 -16.72 -19.10 -0.27
C LEU A 147 -16.03 -19.97 -1.33
N GLU A 148 -16.41 -19.75 -2.59
CA GLU A 148 -15.90 -20.46 -3.78
C GLU A 148 -15.05 -19.57 -4.68
#